data_AF-A0A7S3ARJ5-F1
#
_entry.id   AF-A0A7S3ARJ5-F1
#
_cell.length_a   1.000
_cell.length_b   1.000
_cell.length_c   1.000
_cell.angle_alpha   90.00
_cell.angle_beta   90.00
_cell.angle_gamma   90.00
#
_symmetry.space_group_name_H-M   'P 1'
#
loop_
_entity.id
_entity.type
_entity.pdbx_description
1 polymer ?
#
loop_
_entity_poly.entity_id
_entity_poly.type
_entity_poly.pdbx_seq_one_letter_code
_entity_poly.pdbx_strand_id
1 'polypeptide(L)'
;TESSDVYLGGEMDRYFNVLSPKADVSEMGSITGSDDSEIASLSHLLSTHAGDLSAALDDHYPDESHLPPPAAELELTTSGSAVEALQAERDRHTRASERWRSLREISGVSRRMNTMLGAVRKGRRQVQQIMSELVQTEKAYVNDLRSMRSVYMDPSLKAGLLNQAAVDSIFCNVGEINEINGALLARLEREARE
;
A
#
# COMPACT_ATOMS: atom_id res chain seq x y z
N THR A 1 -9.61 0.53 64.00
CA THR A 1 -9.53 1.47 62.86
C THR A 1 -8.97 0.68 61.70
N GLU A 2 -9.89 0.28 60.83
CA GLU A 2 -9.66 -0.69 59.75
C GLU A 2 -8.81 -0.07 58.64
N SER A 3 -7.76 -0.79 58.24
CA SER A 3 -6.85 -0.43 57.15
C SER A 3 -7.37 -1.10 55.88
N SER A 4 -7.96 -0.31 54.99
CA SER A 4 -8.41 -0.73 53.68
C SER A 4 -7.28 -0.57 52.66
N ASP A 5 -6.52 -1.64 52.44
CA ASP A 5 -5.61 -1.76 51.30
C ASP A 5 -6.42 -2.04 50.03
N VAL A 6 -6.55 -1.02 49.19
CA VAL A 6 -7.18 -1.12 47.87
C VAL A 6 -6.14 -1.65 46.89
N TYR A 7 -6.25 -2.95 46.62
CA TYR A 7 -5.64 -3.62 45.47
C TYR A 7 -6.20 -3.01 44.17
N LEU A 8 -5.39 -2.25 43.44
CA LEU A 8 -5.62 -1.97 42.02
C LEU A 8 -4.77 -2.94 41.21
N GLY A 9 -5.36 -4.09 40.88
CA GLY A 9 -5.00 -4.84 39.68
C GLY A 9 -5.12 -3.92 38.46
N GLY A 10 -4.26 -4.03 37.46
CA GLY A 10 -3.95 -5.26 36.77
C GLY A 10 -4.64 -5.21 35.41
N GLU A 11 -4.19 -4.30 34.55
CA GLU A 11 -4.59 -4.24 33.13
C GLU A 11 -3.69 -3.24 32.38
N MET A 12 -2.43 -3.60 32.13
CA MET A 12 -1.55 -2.77 31.27
C MET A 12 -0.68 -3.55 30.27
N ASP A 13 -1.06 -4.79 29.93
CA ASP A 13 -0.29 -5.62 28.99
C ASP A 13 -1.04 -5.99 27.69
N ARG A 14 -2.05 -5.22 27.27
CA ARG A 14 -2.84 -5.51 26.04
C ARG A 14 -2.65 -4.54 24.87
N TYR A 15 -1.61 -3.70 24.85
CA TYR A 15 -1.37 -2.78 23.72
C TYR A 15 -0.01 -2.88 23.03
N PHE A 16 0.81 -3.89 23.33
CA PHE A 16 2.07 -4.15 22.63
C PHE A 16 2.01 -5.47 21.84
N ASN A 17 1.15 -5.55 20.82
CA ASN A 17 1.21 -6.67 19.87
C ASN A 17 0.61 -6.38 18.49
N VAL A 18 0.85 -5.18 17.96
CA VAL A 18 0.64 -4.90 16.54
C VAL A 18 1.81 -4.07 16.07
N LEU A 19 2.91 -4.73 15.67
CA LEU A 19 3.89 -4.26 14.68
C LEU A 19 5.03 -5.28 14.61
N SER A 20 4.78 -6.38 13.92
CA SER A 20 5.85 -7.19 13.32
C SER A 20 5.29 -8.02 12.16
N PRO A 21 5.30 -7.50 10.93
CA PRO A 21 5.59 -8.32 9.79
C PRO A 21 7.12 -8.39 9.66
N LYS A 22 7.68 -9.57 9.97
CA LYS A 22 8.99 -9.96 9.44
C LYS A 22 8.85 -10.02 7.92
N ALA A 23 9.22 -8.94 7.25
CA ALA A 23 9.47 -8.94 5.82
C ALA A 23 10.94 -8.58 5.65
N ASP A 24 11.77 -9.60 5.47
CA ASP A 24 13.05 -9.46 4.79
C ASP A 24 12.75 -8.90 3.40
N VAL A 25 12.94 -7.58 3.24
CA VAL A 25 13.05 -6.93 1.94
C VAL A 25 14.41 -6.24 1.92
N SER A 26 15.45 -7.07 1.90
CA SER A 26 16.72 -6.64 1.32
C SER A 26 16.50 -6.44 -0.18
N GLU A 27 16.97 -5.30 -0.68
CA GLU A 27 16.97 -4.89 -2.10
C GLU A 27 15.62 -4.52 -2.73
N MET A 28 15.18 -3.28 -2.53
CA MET A 28 14.61 -2.51 -3.64
C MET A 28 15.13 -1.08 -3.60
N GLY A 29 15.77 -0.69 -4.70
CA GLY A 29 16.39 0.60 -4.90
C GLY A 29 15.42 1.76 -4.73
N SER A 30 15.98 2.86 -4.21
CA SER A 30 15.39 4.18 -4.19
C SER A 30 14.97 4.61 -5.60
N ILE A 31 13.66 4.60 -5.88
CA ILE A 31 13.05 5.38 -6.96
C ILE A 31 12.44 6.60 -6.26
N THR A 32 13.27 7.60 -6.04
CA THR A 32 12.85 8.91 -5.52
C THR A 32 12.71 9.86 -6.69
N GLY A 33 11.50 10.38 -6.88
CA GLY A 33 11.21 11.52 -7.75
C GLY A 33 10.49 11.16 -9.04
N SER A 34 9.28 11.72 -9.20
CA SER A 34 8.43 11.68 -10.41
C SER A 34 7.97 10.25 -10.74
N ASP A 35 6.71 9.86 -10.68
CA ASP A 35 5.69 10.28 -11.62
C ASP A 35 4.35 9.59 -11.28
N ASP A 36 3.47 10.24 -10.51
CA ASP A 36 2.10 9.72 -10.36
C ASP A 36 1.35 9.76 -11.70
N SER A 37 1.74 10.66 -12.61
CA SER A 37 1.28 10.76 -14.00
C SER A 37 1.72 9.59 -14.86
N GLU A 38 2.96 9.09 -14.73
CA GLU A 38 3.44 7.95 -15.51
C GLU A 38 2.84 6.65 -14.99
N ILE A 39 2.70 6.47 -13.67
CA ILE A 39 2.03 5.27 -13.13
C ILE A 39 0.54 5.27 -13.50
N ALA A 40 -0.12 6.43 -13.53
CA ALA A 40 -1.47 6.56 -14.05
C ALA A 40 -1.55 6.27 -15.55
N SER A 41 -0.58 6.76 -16.34
CA SER A 41 -0.50 6.54 -17.79
C SER A 41 -0.25 5.08 -18.13
N LEU A 42 0.66 4.40 -17.42
CA LEU A 42 0.94 2.97 -17.58
C LEU A 42 -0.27 2.12 -17.17
N SER A 43 -0.94 2.48 -16.07
CA SER A 43 -2.19 1.83 -15.64
C SER A 43 -3.30 1.99 -16.68
N HIS A 44 -3.39 3.16 -17.33
CA HIS A 44 -4.36 3.42 -18.39
C HIS A 44 -4.02 2.65 -19.67
N LEU A 45 -2.75 2.63 -20.09
CA LEU A 45 -2.28 1.90 -21.29
C LEU A 45 -2.50 0.39 -21.17
N LEU A 46 -2.25 -0.16 -19.98
CA LEU A 46 -2.50 -1.58 -19.69
C LEU A 46 -3.99 -1.90 -19.60
N SER A 47 -4.81 -0.98 -19.09
CA SER A 47 -6.27 -1.15 -19.04
C SER A 47 -6.90 -1.10 -20.42
N THR A 48 -6.44 -0.23 -21.32
CA THR A 48 -6.93 -0.15 -22.70
C THR A 48 -6.57 -1.41 -23.49
N HIS A 49 -5.36 -1.95 -23.33
CA HIS A 49 -5.00 -3.21 -24.00
C HIS A 49 -5.64 -4.45 -23.38
N ALA A 50 -5.95 -4.46 -22.08
CA ALA A 50 -6.68 -5.55 -21.45
C ALA A 50 -8.17 -5.58 -21.85
N GLY A 51 -8.78 -4.41 -22.06
CA GLY A 51 -10.16 -4.28 -22.54
C GLY A 51 -10.36 -4.83 -23.96
N ASP A 52 -9.45 -4.49 -24.88
CA ASP A 52 -9.50 -4.99 -26.26
C ASP A 52 -9.25 -6.50 -26.36
N LEU A 53 -8.40 -7.05 -25.49
CA LEU A 53 -8.17 -8.51 -25.43
C LEU A 53 -9.32 -9.28 -24.79
N SER A 54 -10.05 -8.66 -23.85
CA SER A 54 -11.23 -9.28 -23.23
C SER A 54 -12.40 -9.36 -24.22
N ALA A 55 -12.60 -8.34 -25.07
CA ALA A 55 -13.62 -8.34 -26.10
C ALA A 55 -13.36 -9.38 -27.21
N ALA A 56 -12.09 -9.72 -27.46
CA ALA A 56 -11.70 -10.78 -28.39
C ALA A 56 -11.80 -12.21 -27.80
N LEU A 57 -12.04 -12.35 -26.49
CA LEU A 57 -12.13 -13.64 -25.81
C LEU A 57 -13.57 -14.13 -25.56
N ASP A 58 -14.58 -13.30 -25.85
CA ASP A 58 -16.00 -13.62 -25.63
C ASP A 58 -16.68 -14.27 -26.86
N ASP A 59 -15.96 -14.39 -27.98
CA ASP A 59 -16.42 -15.15 -29.14
C ASP A 59 -15.96 -16.61 -29.05
N HIS A 60 -16.90 -17.48 -28.69
CA HIS A 60 -16.88 -18.92 -28.88
C HIS A 60 -15.64 -19.66 -28.36
N TYR A 61 -15.66 -19.96 -27.06
CA TYR A 61 -14.96 -21.15 -26.56
C TYR A 61 -15.63 -22.39 -27.20
N PRO A 62 -14.95 -23.21 -28.03
CA PRO A 62 -15.50 -24.49 -28.42
C PRO A 62 -15.57 -25.36 -27.17
N ASP A 63 -16.76 -25.87 -26.91
CA ASP A 63 -17.07 -26.79 -25.82
C ASP A 63 -16.18 -28.05 -25.93
N GLU A 64 -15.26 -28.25 -24.97
CA GLU A 64 -14.36 -29.42 -24.92
C GLU A 64 -15.11 -30.74 -24.62
N SER A 65 -16.44 -30.72 -24.48
CA SER A 65 -17.31 -31.89 -24.32
C SER A 65 -17.35 -32.84 -25.53
N HIS A 66 -16.87 -32.40 -26.70
CA HIS A 66 -16.85 -33.19 -27.94
C HIS A 66 -15.44 -33.53 -28.41
N LEU A 67 -14.63 -34.14 -27.54
CA LEU A 67 -13.47 -34.90 -28.00
C LEU A 67 -13.95 -36.25 -28.57
N PRO A 68 -13.70 -36.56 -29.85
CA PRO A 68 -13.92 -37.92 -30.35
C PRO A 68 -13.00 -38.89 -29.60
N PRO A 69 -13.44 -40.13 -29.33
CA PRO A 69 -12.62 -41.12 -28.65
C PRO A 69 -11.33 -41.36 -29.43
N PRO A 70 -10.23 -41.75 -28.76
CA PRO A 70 -8.97 -42.07 -29.42
C PRO A 70 -9.23 -43.17 -30.45
N ALA A 71 -9.05 -42.83 -31.73
CA ALA A 71 -9.32 -43.74 -32.84
C ALA A 71 -8.47 -45.00 -32.68
N ALA A 72 -9.16 -46.11 -32.39
CA ALA A 72 -8.64 -47.43 -32.63
C ALA A 72 -8.24 -47.53 -34.10
N GLU A 73 -7.05 -48.09 -34.30
CA GLU A 73 -6.35 -48.29 -35.56
C GLU A 73 -7.30 -48.82 -36.66
N LEU A 74 -7.69 -47.93 -37.57
CA LEU A 74 -8.31 -48.27 -38.84
C LEU A 74 -7.29 -47.93 -39.92
N GLU A 75 -6.63 -48.96 -40.43
CA GLU A 75 -5.76 -48.86 -41.61
C GLU A 75 -6.60 -48.44 -42.81
N LEU A 76 -6.69 -47.14 -43.03
CA LEU A 76 -7.27 -46.54 -44.22
C LEU A 76 -6.12 -46.12 -45.13
N THR A 77 -6.01 -46.76 -46.29
CA THR A 77 -5.08 -46.41 -47.37
C THR A 77 -5.52 -45.12 -48.05
N THR A 78 -5.49 -44.02 -47.31
CA THR A 78 -5.76 -42.67 -47.80
C THR A 78 -4.52 -42.10 -48.47
N SER A 79 -4.64 -41.72 -49.74
CA SER A 79 -3.62 -41.03 -50.53
C SER A 79 -2.93 -39.92 -49.75
N GLY A 80 -1.60 -39.75 -49.91
CA GLY A 80 -0.76 -38.82 -49.13
C GLY A 80 -1.28 -37.38 -49.01
N SER A 81 -2.10 -36.91 -49.97
CA SER A 81 -2.77 -35.61 -49.91
C SER A 81 -3.76 -35.45 -48.74
N ALA A 82 -4.46 -36.51 -48.33
CA ALA A 82 -5.41 -36.44 -47.22
C ALA A 82 -4.69 -36.46 -45.85
N VAL A 83 -3.56 -37.16 -45.77
CA VAL A 83 -2.71 -37.22 -44.57
C VAL A 83 -2.02 -35.87 -44.36
N GLU A 84 -1.52 -35.22 -45.42
CA GLU A 84 -0.96 -33.87 -45.34
C GLU A 84 -2.00 -32.82 -44.92
N ALA A 85 -3.24 -32.93 -45.41
CA ALA A 85 -4.32 -32.02 -45.02
C ALA A 85 -4.69 -32.15 -43.53
N LEU A 86 -4.75 -33.38 -43.01
CA LEU A 86 -5.00 -33.64 -41.59
C LEU A 86 -3.83 -33.19 -40.70
N GLN A 87 -2.59 -33.35 -41.16
CA GLN A 87 -1.41 -32.87 -40.46
C GLN A 87 -1.39 -31.33 -40.41
N ALA A 88 -1.68 -30.66 -41.54
CA ALA A 88 -1.74 -29.21 -41.60
C ALA A 88 -2.85 -28.63 -40.71
N GLU A 89 -3.99 -29.31 -40.59
CA GLU A 89 -5.07 -28.89 -39.70
C GLU A 89 -4.71 -29.10 -38.22
N ARG A 90 -4.04 -30.20 -37.89
CA ARG A 90 -3.47 -30.42 -36.55
C ARG A 90 -2.46 -29.32 -36.19
N ASP A 91 -1.60 -28.94 -37.13
CA ASP A 91 -0.61 -27.88 -36.94
C ASP A 91 -1.24 -26.48 -36.81
N ARG A 92 -2.38 -26.24 -37.45
CA ARG A 92 -3.16 -25.01 -37.22
C ARG A 92 -3.76 -24.98 -35.84
N HIS A 93 -4.32 -26.11 -35.38
CA HIS A 93 -4.91 -26.23 -34.05
C HIS A 93 -3.86 -26.08 -32.93
N THR A 94 -2.66 -26.65 -33.09
CA THR A 94 -1.57 -26.48 -32.12
C THR A 94 -1.10 -25.03 -32.06
N ARG A 95 -0.86 -24.37 -33.20
CA ARG A 95 -0.49 -22.94 -33.23
C ARG A 95 -1.56 -22.03 -32.63
N ALA A 96 -2.83 -22.33 -32.88
CA ALA A 96 -3.94 -21.59 -32.26
C ALA A 96 -3.94 -21.80 -30.72
N SER A 97 -3.76 -23.03 -30.25
CA SER A 97 -3.69 -23.36 -28.82
C SER A 97 -2.51 -22.66 -28.12
N GLU A 98 -1.34 -22.62 -28.76
CA GLU A 98 -0.15 -21.92 -28.24
C GLU A 98 -0.39 -20.41 -28.15
N ARG A 99 -0.98 -19.80 -29.18
CA ARG A 99 -1.39 -18.39 -29.15
C ARG A 99 -2.33 -18.09 -27.98
N TRP A 100 -3.33 -18.95 -27.76
CA TRP A 100 -4.26 -18.80 -26.64
C TRP A 100 -3.59 -18.98 -25.26
N ARG A 101 -2.58 -19.85 -25.14
CA ARG A 101 -1.79 -19.96 -23.90
C ARG A 101 -0.96 -18.71 -23.64
N SER A 102 -0.24 -18.21 -24.66
CA SER A 102 0.56 -16.99 -24.53
C SER A 102 -0.28 -15.77 -24.16
N LEU A 103 -1.47 -15.60 -24.75
CA LEU A 103 -2.38 -14.51 -24.39
C LEU A 103 -2.86 -14.62 -22.94
N ARG A 104 -3.14 -15.85 -22.45
CA ARG A 104 -3.52 -16.09 -21.06
C ARG A 104 -2.40 -15.70 -20.09
N GLU A 105 -1.17 -16.09 -20.40
CA GLU A 105 0.02 -15.74 -19.62
C GLU A 105 0.23 -14.23 -19.57
N ILE A 106 0.12 -13.53 -20.70
CA ILE A 106 0.20 -12.07 -20.78
C ILE A 106 -0.91 -11.42 -19.94
N SER A 107 -2.16 -11.91 -20.02
CA SER A 107 -3.25 -11.38 -19.18
C SER A 107 -3.01 -11.63 -17.68
N GLY A 108 -2.39 -12.77 -17.33
CA GLY A 108 -2.06 -13.14 -15.95
C GLY A 108 -0.94 -12.29 -15.37
N VAL A 109 0.07 -11.95 -16.18
CA VAL A 109 1.13 -10.99 -15.80
C VAL A 109 0.54 -9.59 -15.62
N SER A 110 -0.30 -9.14 -16.55
CA SER A 110 -0.93 -7.81 -16.48
C SER A 110 -1.82 -7.66 -15.24
N ARG A 111 -2.63 -8.68 -14.91
CA ARG A 111 -3.43 -8.72 -13.67
C ARG A 111 -2.56 -8.64 -12.41
N ARG A 112 -1.48 -9.41 -12.33
CA ARG A 112 -0.55 -9.37 -11.19
C ARG A 112 0.11 -8.00 -11.03
N MET A 113 0.53 -7.39 -12.14
CA MET A 113 1.15 -6.07 -12.13
C MET A 113 0.17 -4.98 -11.66
N ASN A 114 -1.07 -5.02 -12.12
CA ASN A 114 -2.12 -4.11 -11.65
C ASN A 114 -2.41 -4.26 -10.14
N THR A 115 -2.43 -5.49 -9.61
CA THR A 115 -2.59 -5.72 -8.17
C THR A 115 -1.42 -5.13 -7.38
N MET A 116 -0.17 -5.32 -7.84
CA MET A 116 1.01 -4.75 -7.18
C MET A 116 0.99 -3.21 -7.20
N LEU A 117 0.66 -2.60 -8.34
CA LEU A 117 0.52 -1.14 -8.45
C LEU A 117 -0.60 -0.61 -7.54
N GLY A 118 -1.71 -1.34 -7.43
CA GLY A 118 -2.79 -1.03 -6.50
C GLY A 118 -2.32 -1.03 -5.03
N ALA A 119 -1.53 -2.03 -4.65
CA ALA A 119 -0.96 -2.14 -3.31
C ALA A 119 0.03 -0.99 -3.01
N VAL A 120 0.90 -0.63 -3.97
CA VAL A 120 1.83 0.49 -3.84
C VAL A 120 1.09 1.81 -3.65
N ARG A 121 0.05 2.08 -4.47
CA ARG A 121 -0.79 3.29 -4.33
C ARG A 121 -1.48 3.35 -2.96
N LYS A 122 -2.00 2.22 -2.48
CA LYS A 122 -2.63 2.13 -1.16
C LYS A 122 -1.62 2.42 -0.04
N GLY A 123 -0.42 1.83 -0.13
CA GLY A 123 0.66 2.09 0.82
C GLY A 123 1.06 3.57 0.85
N ARG A 124 1.22 4.20 -0.32
CA ARG A 124 1.54 5.64 -0.42
C ARG A 124 0.48 6.53 0.22
N ARG A 125 -0.81 6.26 -0.05
CA ARG A 125 -1.93 7.00 0.59
C ARG A 125 -1.92 6.84 2.11
N GLN A 126 -1.64 5.64 2.61
CA GLN A 126 -1.56 5.39 4.04
C GLN A 126 -0.40 6.17 4.68
N VAL A 127 0.77 6.20 4.05
CA VAL A 127 1.91 7.00 4.52
C VAL A 127 1.55 8.49 4.56
N GLN A 128 0.90 9.02 3.51
CA GLN A 128 0.45 10.42 3.50
C GLN A 128 -0.56 10.71 4.62
N GLN A 129 -1.47 9.78 4.90
CA GLN A 129 -2.42 9.93 6.00
C GLN A 129 -1.71 9.97 7.36
N ILE A 130 -0.77 9.06 7.59
CA ILE A 130 0.03 9.02 8.84
C ILE A 130 0.85 10.31 9.00
N MET A 131 1.51 10.78 7.94
CA MET A 131 2.28 12.03 7.98
C MET A 131 1.39 13.24 8.27
N SER A 132 0.19 13.29 7.68
CA SER A 132 -0.78 14.35 7.98
C SER A 132 -1.24 14.31 9.44
N GLU A 133 -1.52 13.13 9.98
CA GLU A 133 -1.91 12.98 11.37
C GLU A 133 -0.79 13.42 12.31
N LEU A 134 0.45 13.01 12.04
CA LEU A 134 1.63 13.39 12.81
C LEU A 134 1.84 14.91 12.83
N VAL A 135 1.69 15.58 11.68
CA VAL A 135 1.78 17.06 11.62
C VAL A 135 0.66 17.71 12.45
N GLN A 136 -0.57 17.19 12.37
CA GLN A 136 -1.71 17.76 13.08
C GLN A 136 -1.57 17.61 14.60
N THR A 137 -1.17 16.43 15.07
CA THR A 137 -0.99 16.17 16.50
C THR A 137 0.16 17.00 17.07
N GLU A 138 1.28 17.11 16.34
CA GLU A 138 2.42 17.93 16.74
C GLU A 138 2.04 19.42 16.80
N LYS A 139 1.29 19.90 15.82
CA LYS A 139 0.79 21.29 15.79
C LYS A 139 -0.13 21.59 16.97
N ALA A 140 -1.02 20.66 17.31
CA ALA A 140 -1.87 20.79 18.49
C ALA A 140 -1.02 20.87 19.76
N TYR A 141 -0.03 19.98 19.91
CA TYR A 141 0.85 19.94 21.06
C TYR A 141 1.66 21.23 21.25
N VAL A 142 2.27 21.76 20.19
CA VAL A 142 2.99 23.06 20.23
C VAL A 142 2.05 24.21 20.62
N ASN A 143 0.81 24.20 20.13
CA ASN A 143 -0.17 25.21 20.50
C ASN A 143 -0.59 25.10 21.97
N ASP A 144 -0.71 23.88 22.50
CA ASP A 144 -1.02 23.65 23.92
C ASP A 144 0.11 24.15 24.82
N LEU A 145 1.37 23.90 24.47
CA LEU A 145 2.54 24.44 25.18
C LEU A 145 2.56 25.98 25.16
N ARG A 146 2.29 26.58 24.00
CA ARG A 146 2.19 28.04 23.87
C ARG A 146 1.04 28.61 24.72
N SER A 147 -0.09 27.92 24.75
CA SER A 147 -1.26 28.30 25.55
C SER A 147 -0.94 28.21 27.03
N MET A 148 -0.29 27.13 27.47
CA MET A 148 0.15 26.95 28.86
C MET A 148 1.02 28.13 29.33
N ARG A 149 1.98 28.54 28.50
CA ARG A 149 2.86 29.67 28.79
C ARG A 149 2.11 31.00 28.84
N SER A 150 1.33 31.30 27.79
CA SER A 150 0.68 32.61 27.63
C SER A 150 -0.51 32.83 28.57
N VAL A 151 -1.22 31.76 28.95
CA VAL A 151 -2.42 31.82 29.79
C VAL A 151 -2.08 31.68 31.28
N TYR A 152 -1.10 30.84 31.64
CA TYR A 152 -0.81 30.55 33.04
C TYR A 152 0.55 31.07 33.49
N MET A 153 1.64 30.72 32.80
CA MET A 153 3.00 31.02 33.26
C MET A 153 3.29 32.53 33.27
N ASP A 154 3.19 33.20 32.12
CA ASP A 154 3.53 34.61 31.97
C ASP A 154 2.62 35.51 32.83
N PRO A 155 1.28 35.29 32.89
CA PRO A 155 0.41 36.07 33.77
C PRO A 155 0.73 35.86 35.26
N SER A 156 1.07 34.64 35.69
CA SER A 156 1.40 34.35 37.09
C SER A 156 2.69 35.06 37.54
N LEU A 157 3.70 35.12 36.65
CA LEU A 157 4.92 35.89 36.90
C LEU A 157 4.64 37.40 36.95
N LYS A 158 3.90 37.93 35.97
CA LYS A 158 3.59 39.37 35.89
C LYS A 158 2.75 39.86 37.07
N ALA A 159 1.84 39.03 37.56
CA ALA A 159 1.01 39.33 38.73
C ALA A 159 1.76 39.12 40.06
N GLY A 160 3.00 38.61 40.03
CA GLY A 160 3.77 38.29 41.25
C GLY A 160 3.16 37.15 42.08
N LEU A 161 2.29 36.33 41.48
CA LEU A 161 1.69 35.16 42.15
C LEU A 161 2.73 34.05 42.37
N LEU A 162 3.69 33.96 41.46
CA LEU A 162 4.81 33.03 41.53
C LEU A 162 6.11 33.82 41.38
N ASN A 163 7.12 33.43 42.16
CA ASN A 163 8.50 33.86 41.90
C ASN A 163 9.13 32.96 40.82
N GLN A 164 10.29 33.37 40.29
CA GLN A 164 10.95 32.63 39.22
C GLN A 164 11.26 31.19 39.61
N ALA A 165 11.75 30.96 40.84
CA ALA A 165 12.06 29.60 41.31
C ALA A 165 10.83 28.68 41.36
N ALA A 166 9.67 29.20 41.74
CA ALA A 166 8.41 28.44 41.74
C ALA A 166 7.93 28.17 40.30
N VAL A 167 8.10 29.12 39.39
CA VAL A 167 7.80 28.91 37.96
C VAL A 167 8.71 27.83 37.37
N ASP A 168 10.01 27.90 37.63
CA ASP A 168 10.98 26.90 37.17
C ASP A 168 10.66 25.51 37.75
N SER A 169 10.12 25.44 38.98
CA SER A 169 9.70 24.18 39.60
C SER A 169 8.37 23.63 39.07
N ILE A 170 7.42 24.48 38.66
CA ILE A 170 6.07 24.06 38.20
C ILE A 170 6.06 23.79 36.70
N PHE A 171 6.63 24.71 35.92
CA PHE A 171 6.62 24.66 34.46
C PHE A 171 7.91 24.05 33.89
N CYS A 172 8.92 23.77 34.74
CA CYS A 172 10.16 23.12 34.37
C CYS A 172 10.76 23.75 33.10
N ASN A 173 11.11 22.92 32.13
CA ASN A 173 11.68 23.30 30.84
C ASN A 173 10.63 23.43 29.73
N VAL A 174 9.39 23.83 30.04
CA VAL A 174 8.31 24.05 29.04
C VAL A 174 8.75 24.95 27.87
N GLY A 175 9.57 25.97 28.14
CA GLY A 175 10.09 26.85 27.11
C GLY A 175 10.96 26.11 26.08
N GLU A 176 11.93 25.33 26.57
CA GLU A 176 12.85 24.53 25.76
C GLU A 176 12.08 23.44 24.99
N ILE A 177 11.15 22.76 25.67
CA ILE A 177 10.29 21.75 25.05
C ILE A 177 9.49 22.38 23.89
N ASN A 178 8.89 23.55 24.09
CA ASN A 178 8.15 24.23 23.04
C ASN A 178 9.03 24.65 21.85
N GLU A 179 10.28 25.04 22.09
CA GLU A 179 11.23 25.37 21.01
C GLU A 179 11.64 24.13 20.20
N ILE A 180 11.98 23.03 20.88
CA ILE A 180 12.35 21.76 20.22
C ILE A 180 11.18 21.23 19.38
N ASN A 181 9.97 21.18 19.95
CA ASN A 181 8.78 20.70 19.25
C ASN A 181 8.34 21.66 18.14
N GLY A 182 8.54 22.97 18.30
CA GLY A 182 8.36 23.94 17.22
C GLY A 182 9.30 23.70 16.03
N ALA A 183 10.57 23.37 16.29
CA ALA A 183 11.52 23.02 15.25
C ALA A 183 11.19 21.68 14.57
N LEU A 184 10.73 20.69 15.34
CA LEU A 184 10.24 19.41 14.83
C LEU A 184 9.03 19.61 13.91
N LEU A 185 8.03 20.39 14.35
CA LEU A 185 6.86 20.72 13.54
C LEU A 185 7.24 21.36 12.21
N ALA A 186 8.13 22.35 12.22
CA ALA A 186 8.58 23.02 11.00
C ALA A 186 9.26 22.04 10.02
N ARG A 187 9.98 21.04 10.54
CA ARG A 187 10.58 19.98 9.73
C ARG A 187 9.53 19.03 9.17
N LEU A 188 8.56 18.59 9.99
CA LEU A 188 7.46 17.73 9.56
C LEU A 188 6.59 18.40 8.49
N GLU A 189 6.30 19.69 8.63
CA GLU A 189 5.56 20.46 7.62
C GLU A 189 6.32 20.64 6.30
N ARG A 190 7.66 20.55 6.32
CA ARG A 190 8.47 20.52 5.09
C ARG A 190 8.42 19.15 4.44
N GLU A 191 8.65 18.09 5.23
CA GLU A 191 8.63 16.71 4.74
C GLU A 191 7.24 16.27 4.25
N ALA A 192 6.15 16.78 4.82
CA ALA A 192 4.79 16.49 4.38
C ALA A 192 4.38 17.19 3.05
N ARG A 193 5.19 18.15 2.57
CA ARG A 193 4.95 18.85 1.29
C ARG A 193 5.70 18.23 0.11
N GLU A 194 6.71 17.41 0.38
CA GLU A 194 7.50 16.66 -0.60
C GLU A 194 6.81 15.34 -0.99
#